data_AF-A0A933BV83-F1
#
_entry.id   AF-A0A933BV83-F1
#
_cell.length_a   1.000
_cell.length_b   1.000
_cell.length_c   1.000
_cell.angle_alpha   90.00
_cell.angle_beta   90.00
_cell.angle_gamma   90.00
#
_symmetry.space_group_name_H-M   'P 1'
#
loop_
_entity.id
_entity.type
_entity.pdbx_description
1 polymer ?
#
loop_
_entity_poly.entity_id
_entity_poly.type
_entity_poly.pdbx_seq_one_letter_code
_entity_poly.pdbx_strand_id
1 'polypeptide(L)'
;MLDESLKKISQWINLAQFNVGKFLFPFLEPAFRVRENLRPEVRKRFHEVLVNIQKNNMPGALLNLNMVLSLSPSHFLARVYRGRIYIQEGRYQLASEDYIRANQTSHYRFIHYDLYREYLKSVNRGIEIMGQTITQNFNQAFEVLRQAQEKLIQKSRKDEPPESMGELASLDQEGDEEPAYDDDFILPEDDMSRFKNLGPITQKEIEETDWEKLIKQLSS
;
A
#
# COMPACT_ATOMS: atom_id res chain seq x y z
N MET A 1 18.84 26.43 -31.36
CA MET A 1 19.37 27.39 -30.35
C MET A 1 18.25 28.07 -29.54
N LEU A 2 17.22 28.66 -30.16
CA LEU A 2 16.10 29.30 -29.45
C LEU A 2 15.35 28.36 -28.48
N ASP A 3 15.03 27.13 -28.89
CA ASP A 3 14.30 26.15 -28.07
C ASP A 3 15.07 25.74 -26.78
N GLU A 4 16.39 25.63 -26.86
CA GLU A 4 17.22 25.27 -25.71
C GLU A 4 17.33 26.41 -24.68
N SER A 5 17.37 27.66 -25.17
CA SER A 5 17.36 28.85 -24.31
C SER A 5 16.03 29.02 -23.57
N LEU A 6 14.91 28.72 -24.22
CA LEU A 6 13.58 28.77 -23.62
C LEU A 6 13.38 27.69 -22.55
N LYS A 7 13.88 26.48 -22.79
CA LYS A 7 13.91 25.40 -21.79
C LYS A 7 14.72 25.79 -20.56
N LYS A 8 15.90 26.39 -20.74
CA LYS A 8 16.71 26.90 -19.62
C LYS A 8 15.96 27.97 -18.84
N ILE A 9 15.39 28.98 -19.50
CA ILE A 9 14.62 30.05 -18.83
C ILE A 9 13.46 29.46 -18.02
N SER A 10 12.70 28.52 -18.58
CA SER A 10 11.63 27.82 -17.88
C SER A 10 12.13 27.08 -16.62
N GLN A 11 13.26 26.39 -16.72
CA GLN A 11 13.88 25.72 -15.56
C GLN A 11 14.28 26.71 -14.47
N TRP A 12 14.85 27.86 -14.84
CA TRP A 12 15.20 28.93 -13.90
C TRP A 12 13.97 29.52 -13.22
N ILE A 13 12.88 29.73 -13.96
CA ILE A 13 11.60 30.19 -13.40
C ILE A 13 11.05 29.16 -12.40
N ASN A 14 11.02 27.88 -12.76
CA ASN A 14 10.55 26.81 -11.88
C ASN A 14 11.41 26.70 -10.61
N LEU A 15 12.72 26.83 -10.75
CA LEU A 15 13.65 26.83 -9.61
C LEU A 15 13.43 28.03 -8.70
N ALA A 16 13.25 29.22 -9.27
CA ALA A 16 12.94 30.43 -8.52
C ALA A 16 11.60 30.29 -7.78
N GLN A 17 10.56 29.81 -8.46
CA GLN A 17 9.25 29.55 -7.86
C GLN A 17 9.34 28.52 -6.72
N PHE A 18 10.09 27.44 -6.90
CA PHE A 18 10.33 26.46 -5.85
C PHE A 18 11.07 27.06 -4.65
N ASN A 19 12.12 27.85 -4.88
CA ASN A 19 12.89 28.50 -3.82
C ASN A 19 12.05 29.50 -3.03
N VAL A 20 11.25 30.31 -3.72
CA VAL A 20 10.29 31.23 -3.09
C VAL A 20 9.24 30.45 -2.32
N GLY A 21 8.68 29.39 -2.91
CA GLY A 21 7.73 28.50 -2.24
C GLY A 21 8.32 27.88 -0.97
N LYS A 22 9.56 27.41 -1.03
CA LYS A 22 10.28 26.83 0.11
C LYS A 22 10.51 27.84 1.22
N PHE A 23 10.86 29.08 0.86
CA PHE A 23 11.03 30.17 1.82
C PHE A 23 9.70 30.57 2.48
N LEU A 24 8.61 30.63 1.71
CA LEU A 24 7.29 31.02 2.21
C LEU A 24 6.60 29.90 3.00
N PHE A 25 6.96 28.65 2.73
CA PHE A 25 6.26 27.49 3.28
C PHE A 25 6.10 27.51 4.81
N PRO A 26 7.13 27.79 5.63
CA PRO A 26 6.98 27.86 7.09
C PRO A 26 5.94 28.88 7.57
N PHE A 27 5.68 29.93 6.80
CA PHE A 27 4.66 30.94 7.14
C PHE A 27 3.25 30.53 6.67
N LEU A 28 3.18 29.77 5.57
CA LEU A 28 1.91 29.26 5.02
C LEU A 28 1.44 27.98 5.73
N GLU A 29 2.37 27.19 6.26
CA GLU A 29 2.11 25.92 6.92
C GLU A 29 1.09 26.04 8.08
N PRO A 30 1.23 27.00 9.01
CA PRO A 30 0.25 27.19 10.07
C PRO A 30 -1.15 27.54 9.53
N ALA A 31 -1.23 28.35 8.47
CA ALA A 31 -2.51 28.70 7.85
C ALA A 31 -3.20 27.46 7.25
N PHE A 32 -2.44 26.56 6.62
CA PHE A 32 -2.99 25.29 6.16
C PHE A 32 -3.49 24.42 7.32
N ARG A 33 -2.73 24.32 8.42
CA ARG A 33 -3.16 23.57 9.61
C ARG A 33 -4.45 24.10 10.19
N VAL A 34 -4.55 25.41 10.36
CA VAL A 34 -5.76 26.06 10.88
C VAL A 34 -6.94 25.75 9.97
N ARG A 35 -6.78 25.93 8.66
CA ARG A 35 -7.83 25.66 7.67
C ARG A 35 -8.32 24.21 7.70
N GLU A 36 -7.40 23.24 7.79
CA GLU A 36 -7.76 21.82 7.84
C GLU A 36 -8.45 21.43 9.15
N ASN A 37 -8.19 22.17 10.23
CA ASN A 37 -8.72 21.93 11.57
C ASN A 37 -9.75 23.01 11.99
N LEU A 38 -10.47 23.62 11.04
CA LEU A 38 -11.50 24.61 11.35
C LEU A 38 -12.68 23.98 12.10
N ARG A 39 -13.08 22.77 11.69
CA ARG A 39 -14.19 22.04 12.32
C ARG A 39 -13.77 21.56 13.71
N PRO A 40 -14.53 21.87 14.79
CA PRO A 40 -14.16 21.49 16.16
C PRO A 40 -13.93 19.99 16.34
N GLU A 41 -14.73 19.15 15.69
CA GLU A 41 -14.64 17.69 15.79
C GLU A 41 -13.35 17.19 15.15
N VAL A 42 -13.04 17.67 13.94
CA VAL A 42 -11.81 17.34 13.21
C VAL A 42 -10.60 17.78 14.04
N ARG A 43 -10.60 19.02 14.53
CA ARG A 43 -9.53 19.56 15.36
C ARG A 43 -9.29 18.75 16.64
N LYS A 44 -10.37 18.38 17.34
CA LYS A 44 -10.28 17.57 18.55
C LYS A 44 -9.66 16.21 18.24
N ARG A 45 -10.18 15.50 17.23
CA ARG A 45 -9.66 14.18 16.85
C ARG A 45 -8.21 14.26 16.37
N PHE A 46 -7.87 15.27 15.58
CA PHE A 46 -6.50 15.46 15.11
C PHE A 46 -5.54 15.82 16.25
N HIS A 47 -5.99 16.57 17.27
CA HIS A 47 -5.21 16.77 18.49
C HIS A 47 -4.92 15.45 19.21
N GLU A 48 -5.92 14.58 19.36
CA GLU A 48 -5.74 13.24 19.95
C GLU A 48 -4.75 12.38 19.14
N VAL A 49 -4.70 12.53 17.81
CA VAL A 49 -3.67 11.88 16.99
C VAL A 49 -2.27 12.30 17.44
N LEU A 50 -2.03 13.61 17.58
CA LEU A 50 -0.71 14.13 17.97
C LEU A 50 -0.31 13.65 19.37
N VAL A 51 -1.25 13.64 20.32
CA VAL A 51 -1.04 13.14 21.68
C VAL A 51 -0.73 11.64 21.68
N ASN A 52 -1.47 10.84 20.90
CA ASN A 52 -1.24 9.39 20.82
C ASN A 52 0.09 9.06 20.16
N ILE A 53 0.49 9.77 19.10
CA ILE A 53 1.81 9.63 18.48
C ILE A 53 2.92 9.93 19.49
N GLN A 54 2.78 11.02 20.28
CA GLN A 54 3.76 11.37 21.32
C GLN A 54 3.87 10.29 22.40
N LYS A 55 2.76 9.61 22.72
CA LYS A 55 2.70 8.49 23.66
C LYS A 55 3.11 7.15 23.04
N ASN A 56 3.54 7.12 21.77
CA ASN A 56 3.81 5.92 21.00
C ASN A 56 2.60 4.95 20.89
N ASN A 57 1.37 5.45 21.10
CA ASN A 57 0.14 4.70 20.95
C ASN A 57 -0.32 4.72 19.49
N MET A 58 0.35 3.93 18.64
CA MET A 58 0.05 3.87 17.20
C MET A 58 -1.39 3.41 16.89
N PRO A 59 -1.98 2.42 17.58
CA PRO A 59 -3.38 2.03 17.36
C PRO A 59 -4.37 3.16 17.65
N GLY A 60 -4.18 3.87 18.76
CA GLY A 60 -5.02 5.03 19.11
C GLY A 60 -4.87 6.20 18.13
N ALA A 61 -3.66 6.40 17.60
CA ALA A 61 -3.42 7.38 16.54
C ALA A 61 -4.13 6.99 15.24
N LEU A 62 -4.00 5.74 14.78
CA LEU A 62 -4.67 5.23 13.57
C LEU A 62 -6.18 5.35 13.64
N LEU A 63 -6.79 5.03 14.79
CA LEU A 63 -8.22 5.17 15.00
C LEU A 63 -8.66 6.63 14.81
N ASN A 64 -8.02 7.56 15.53
CA ASN A 64 -8.36 8.98 15.43
C ASN A 64 -8.08 9.54 14.02
N LEU A 65 -7.04 9.05 13.34
CA LEU A 65 -6.75 9.40 11.94
C LEU A 65 -7.88 8.96 11.00
N ASN A 66 -8.41 7.75 11.17
CA ASN A 66 -9.55 7.28 10.39
C ASN A 66 -10.79 8.13 10.65
N MET A 67 -11.04 8.54 11.90
CA MET A 67 -12.14 9.45 12.22
C MET A 67 -11.96 10.83 11.57
N VAL A 68 -10.73 11.38 11.60
CA VAL A 68 -10.42 12.65 10.91
C VAL A 68 -10.69 12.53 9.42
N LEU A 69 -10.28 11.44 8.78
CA LEU A 69 -10.46 11.21 7.35
C LEU A 69 -11.91 10.89 6.95
N SER A 70 -12.71 10.34 7.86
CA SER A 70 -14.17 10.20 7.67
C SER A 70 -14.85 11.59 7.66
N LEU A 71 -14.49 12.46 8.60
CA LEU A 71 -15.06 13.80 8.72
C LEU A 71 -14.52 14.79 7.68
N SER A 72 -13.27 14.59 7.25
CA SER A 72 -12.57 15.42 6.29
C SER A 72 -11.70 14.54 5.39
N PRO A 73 -12.29 13.98 4.30
CA PRO A 73 -11.57 13.10 3.40
C PRO A 73 -10.33 13.75 2.80
N SER A 74 -10.32 15.06 2.58
CA SER A 74 -9.18 15.81 2.04
C SER A 74 -8.19 16.31 3.10
N HIS A 75 -8.22 15.80 4.34
CA HIS A 75 -7.29 16.25 5.38
C HIS A 75 -5.85 15.78 5.09
N PHE A 76 -4.98 16.70 4.67
CA PHE A 76 -3.62 16.39 4.22
C PHE A 76 -2.79 15.72 5.31
N LEU A 77 -2.67 16.34 6.49
CA LEU A 77 -1.78 15.83 7.53
C LEU A 77 -2.24 14.48 8.10
N ALA A 78 -3.55 14.20 8.10
CA ALA A 78 -4.06 12.93 8.57
C ALA A 78 -3.58 11.79 7.64
N ARG A 79 -3.63 11.98 6.32
CA ARG A 79 -3.04 11.03 5.38
C ARG A 79 -1.52 10.87 5.56
N VAL A 80 -0.81 11.97 5.77
CA VAL A 80 0.64 11.94 6.00
C VAL A 80 0.98 11.14 7.26
N TYR A 81 0.34 11.43 8.39
CA TYR A 81 0.58 10.71 9.63
C TYR A 81 0.18 9.24 9.52
N ARG A 82 -0.94 8.93 8.87
CA ARG A 82 -1.38 7.53 8.66
C ARG A 82 -0.42 6.76 7.78
N GLY A 83 0.05 7.36 6.68
CA GLY A 83 1.08 6.78 5.82
C GLY A 83 2.39 6.51 6.54
N ARG A 84 2.82 7.39 7.44
CA ARG A 84 4.02 7.19 8.28
C ARG A 84 3.87 6.03 9.24
N ILE A 85 2.72 5.92 9.90
CA ILE A 85 2.42 4.78 10.79
C ILE A 85 2.41 3.49 9.98
N TYR A 86 1.78 3.48 8.80
CA TYR A 86 1.79 2.31 7.92
C TYR A 86 3.19 1.91 7.45
N ILE A 87 4.10 2.85 7.16
CA ILE A 87 5.51 2.53 6.91
C ILE A 87 6.12 1.84 8.14
N GLN A 88 5.87 2.34 9.34
CA GLN A 88 6.41 1.76 10.58
C GLN A 88 5.88 0.35 10.83
N GLU A 89 4.61 0.08 10.48
CA GLU A 89 3.98 -1.23 10.58
C GLU A 89 4.25 -2.16 9.38
N GLY A 90 5.05 -1.73 8.40
CA GLY A 90 5.35 -2.53 7.20
C GLY A 90 4.20 -2.63 6.19
N ARG A 91 3.11 -1.87 6.37
CA ARG A 91 1.95 -1.82 5.47
C ARG A 91 2.20 -0.85 4.31
N TYR A 92 3.20 -1.16 3.50
CA TYR A 92 3.72 -0.21 2.51
C TYR A 92 2.75 0.17 1.39
N GLN A 93 1.86 -0.74 0.98
CA GLN A 93 0.82 -0.43 -0.01
C GLN A 93 -0.17 0.62 0.50
N LEU A 94 -0.67 0.45 1.74
CA LEU A 94 -1.56 1.44 2.36
C LEU A 94 -0.87 2.79 2.55
N ALA A 95 0.43 2.78 2.89
CA ALA A 95 1.20 4.00 2.99
C ALA A 95 1.33 4.74 1.65
N SER A 96 1.64 4.01 0.57
CA SER A 96 1.82 4.62 -0.76
C SER A 96 0.52 5.25 -1.27
N GLU A 97 -0.62 4.60 -1.04
CA GLU A 97 -1.94 5.15 -1.34
C GLU A 97 -2.23 6.46 -0.58
N ASP A 98 -1.91 6.51 0.72
CA ASP A 98 -2.11 7.71 1.52
C ASP A 98 -1.25 8.87 1.04
N TYR A 99 0.00 8.62 0.65
CA TYR A 99 0.87 9.64 0.06
C TYR A 99 0.37 10.12 -1.30
N ILE A 100 -0.15 9.24 -2.15
CA ILE A 100 -0.77 9.62 -3.44
C ILE A 100 -1.96 10.55 -3.18
N ARG A 101 -2.85 10.17 -2.27
CA ARG A 101 -4.02 10.98 -1.92
C ARG A 101 -3.63 12.31 -1.25
N ALA A 102 -2.54 12.34 -0.48
CA ALA A 102 -1.98 13.58 0.08
C ALA A 102 -1.44 14.50 -1.03
N ASN A 103 -0.73 13.94 -2.02
CA ASN A 103 -0.26 14.68 -3.20
C ASN A 103 -1.42 15.28 -4.01
N GLN A 104 -2.48 14.50 -4.25
CA GLN A 104 -3.70 14.97 -4.93
C GLN A 104 -4.39 16.10 -4.15
N THR A 105 -4.32 16.08 -2.83
CA THR A 105 -4.89 17.13 -1.97
C THR A 105 -4.09 18.43 -2.07
N SER A 106 -2.76 18.32 -2.01
CA SER A 106 -1.89 19.49 -2.12
C SER A 106 -0.50 19.10 -2.59
N HIS A 107 -0.26 19.24 -3.89
CA HIS A 107 1.04 19.00 -4.49
C HIS A 107 2.13 19.91 -3.89
N TYR A 108 1.79 21.19 -3.67
CA TYR A 108 2.67 22.16 -3.03
C TYR A 108 3.16 21.68 -1.65
N ARG A 109 2.21 21.27 -0.77
CA ARG A 109 2.58 20.77 0.56
C ARG A 109 3.30 19.43 0.47
N PHE A 110 2.93 18.57 -0.47
CA PHE A 110 3.60 17.29 -0.68
C PHE A 110 5.10 17.48 -0.96
N ILE A 111 5.43 18.42 -1.84
CA ILE A 111 6.81 18.79 -2.15
C ILE A 111 7.50 19.38 -0.91
N HIS A 112 6.89 20.33 -0.22
CA HIS A 112 7.54 21.04 0.88
C HIS A 112 7.63 20.25 2.19
N TYR A 113 6.86 19.17 2.33
CA TYR A 113 7.04 18.16 3.38
C TYR A 113 8.07 17.07 2.99
N ASP A 114 8.69 17.15 1.81
CA ASP A 114 9.60 16.14 1.26
C ASP A 114 9.01 14.71 1.19
N LEU A 115 7.68 14.60 1.01
CA LEU A 115 6.96 13.33 1.07
C LEU A 115 7.29 12.37 -0.07
N TYR A 116 7.92 12.84 -1.15
CA TYR A 116 8.39 11.98 -2.22
C TYR A 116 9.36 10.90 -1.71
N ARG A 117 10.17 11.20 -0.69
CA ARG A 117 11.10 10.22 -0.10
C ARG A 117 10.36 9.10 0.62
N GLU A 118 9.33 9.48 1.38
CA GLU A 118 8.49 8.53 2.13
C GLU A 118 7.65 7.68 1.17
N TYR A 119 7.10 8.31 0.13
CA TYR A 119 6.39 7.62 -0.95
C TYR A 119 7.29 6.60 -1.67
N LEU A 120 8.48 7.00 -2.15
CA LEU A 120 9.40 6.07 -2.82
C LEU A 120 9.84 4.93 -1.90
N LYS A 121 10.09 5.22 -0.62
CA LYS A 121 10.37 4.18 0.38
C LYS A 121 9.22 3.18 0.48
N SER A 122 7.98 3.65 0.52
CA SER A 122 6.80 2.78 0.58
C SER A 122 6.65 1.93 -0.70
N VAL A 123 6.82 2.51 -1.89
CA VAL A 123 6.72 1.76 -3.14
C VAL A 123 7.81 0.71 -3.25
N ASN A 124 9.08 1.08 -3.00
CA ASN A 124 10.21 0.16 -3.13
C ASN A 124 10.09 -1.03 -2.18
N ARG A 125 9.75 -0.80 -0.91
CA ARG A 125 9.57 -1.88 0.07
C ARG A 125 8.34 -2.73 -0.23
N GLY A 126 7.27 -2.12 -0.74
CA GLY A 126 6.08 -2.85 -1.19
C GLY A 126 6.39 -3.80 -2.34
N ILE A 127 7.15 -3.34 -3.34
CA ILE A 127 7.59 -4.16 -4.48
C ILE A 127 8.54 -5.27 -4.04
N GLU A 128 9.51 -4.96 -3.18
CA GLU A 128 10.47 -5.95 -2.65
C GLU A 128 9.76 -7.12 -1.95
N ILE A 129 8.83 -6.80 -1.03
CA ILE A 129 8.07 -7.81 -0.30
C ILE A 129 7.17 -8.61 -1.24
N MET A 130 6.47 -7.93 -2.16
CA MET A 130 5.64 -8.61 -3.15
C MET A 130 6.46 -9.58 -4.01
N GLY A 131 7.64 -9.17 -4.49
CA GLY A 131 8.55 -10.02 -5.25
C GLY A 131 8.98 -11.25 -4.45
N GLN A 132 9.36 -11.08 -3.18
CA GLN A 132 9.72 -12.20 -2.30
C GLN A 132 8.56 -13.19 -2.11
N THR A 133 7.35 -12.69 -1.86
CA THR A 133 6.15 -13.54 -1.71
C THR A 133 5.85 -14.32 -2.98
N ILE A 134 5.92 -13.66 -4.14
CA ILE A 134 5.73 -14.32 -5.45
C ILE A 134 6.75 -15.45 -5.62
N THR A 135 8.04 -15.18 -5.39
CA THR A 135 9.09 -16.20 -5.50
C THR A 135 8.89 -17.37 -4.53
N GLN A 136 8.49 -17.09 -3.29
CA GLN A 136 8.22 -18.14 -2.29
C GLN A 136 7.06 -19.04 -2.71
N ASN A 137 5.95 -18.45 -3.16
CA ASN A 137 4.78 -19.19 -3.62
C ASN A 137 5.13 -20.08 -4.83
N PHE A 138 5.89 -19.55 -5.79
CA PHE A 138 6.35 -20.32 -6.95
C PHE A 138 7.27 -21.49 -6.54
N ASN A 139 8.22 -21.26 -5.63
CA ASN A 139 9.09 -22.32 -5.14
C ASN A 139 8.28 -23.44 -4.46
N GLN A 140 7.30 -23.08 -3.64
CA GLN A 140 6.42 -24.05 -2.98
C GLN A 140 5.60 -24.86 -3.99
N ALA A 141 5.00 -24.20 -4.99
CA ALA A 141 4.25 -24.85 -6.05
C ALA A 141 5.14 -25.84 -6.84
N PHE A 142 6.36 -25.41 -7.17
CA PHE A 142 7.32 -26.24 -7.89
C PHE A 142 7.76 -27.47 -7.08
N GLU A 143 7.98 -27.34 -5.77
CA GLU A 143 8.30 -28.47 -4.91
C GLU A 143 7.17 -29.50 -4.85
N VAL A 144 5.92 -29.06 -4.76
CA VAL A 144 4.75 -29.95 -4.76
C VAL A 144 4.64 -30.70 -6.09
N LEU A 145 4.81 -30.01 -7.21
CA LEU A 145 4.80 -30.62 -8.55
C LEU A 145 5.92 -31.64 -8.70
N ARG A 146 7.13 -31.30 -8.27
CA ARG A 146 8.28 -32.22 -8.30
C ARG A 146 8.02 -33.46 -7.45
N GLN A 147 7.47 -33.32 -6.25
CA GLN A 147 7.12 -34.46 -5.40
C GLN A 147 6.03 -35.34 -6.02
N ALA A 148 5.02 -34.73 -6.65
CA ALA A 148 3.98 -35.47 -7.37
C ALA A 148 4.58 -36.26 -8.55
N GLN A 149 5.47 -35.63 -9.33
CA GLN A 149 6.20 -36.27 -10.42
C GLN A 149 7.09 -37.42 -9.91
N GLU A 150 7.85 -37.22 -8.85
CA GLU A 150 8.69 -38.27 -8.23
C GLU A 150 7.84 -39.46 -7.76
N LYS A 151 6.66 -39.21 -7.17
CA LYS A 151 5.70 -40.27 -6.80
C LYS A 151 5.17 -41.01 -8.03
N LEU A 152 4.85 -40.31 -9.10
CA LEU A 152 4.39 -40.92 -10.37
C LEU A 152 5.49 -41.78 -10.99
N ILE A 153 6.73 -41.29 -11.03
CA ILE A 153 7.90 -42.03 -11.53
C ILE A 153 8.16 -43.28 -10.67
N GLN A 154 8.08 -43.17 -9.33
CA GLN A 154 8.22 -44.34 -8.47
C GLN A 154 7.08 -45.35 -8.63
N LYS A 155 5.86 -44.90 -8.90
CA LYS A 155 4.71 -45.77 -9.16
C LYS A 155 4.88 -46.49 -10.51
N SER A 156 5.27 -45.77 -11.55
CA SER A 156 5.57 -46.33 -12.88
C SER A 156 6.76 -47.30 -12.86
N ARG A 157 7.84 -47.01 -12.11
CA ARG A 157 8.99 -47.93 -11.95
C ARG A 157 8.68 -49.24 -11.22
N LYS A 158 7.56 -49.34 -10.49
CA LYS A 158 7.15 -50.60 -9.86
C LYS A 158 6.45 -51.55 -10.83
N ASP A 159 6.05 -51.08 -12.01
CA ASP A 159 5.23 -51.82 -12.96
C ASP A 159 5.97 -52.18 -14.28
N GLU A 160 7.25 -51.80 -14.49
CA GLU A 160 8.02 -52.12 -15.70
C GLU A 160 9.46 -52.65 -15.43
N PRO A 161 9.98 -53.59 -16.26
CA PRO A 161 11.35 -54.10 -16.16
C PRO A 161 12.38 -53.11 -16.74
N PRO A 162 13.69 -53.28 -16.46
CA PRO A 162 14.66 -52.18 -16.52
C PRO A 162 15.22 -51.93 -17.93
N GLU A 163 14.62 -51.04 -18.71
CA GLU A 163 15.17 -50.37 -19.89
C GLU A 163 14.28 -49.12 -20.11
N SER A 164 14.70 -47.86 -20.20
CA SER A 164 15.91 -47.26 -20.75
C SER A 164 16.04 -45.85 -20.14
N MET A 165 17.23 -45.50 -19.63
CA MET A 165 17.60 -44.11 -19.42
C MET A 165 18.02 -43.54 -20.76
N GLY A 166 17.17 -42.72 -21.37
CA GLY A 166 17.50 -42.02 -22.61
C GLY A 166 16.73 -40.72 -22.71
N GLU A 167 17.46 -39.62 -22.67
CA GLU A 167 17.08 -38.31 -23.20
C GLU A 167 16.00 -37.50 -22.46
N LEU A 168 16.45 -36.76 -21.45
CA LEU A 168 15.91 -35.43 -21.12
C LEU A 168 17.07 -34.43 -21.11
N ALA A 169 17.58 -34.11 -22.30
CA ALA A 169 18.60 -33.09 -22.49
C ALA A 169 18.49 -32.46 -23.90
N SER A 170 17.42 -31.70 -24.14
CA SER A 170 17.38 -30.64 -25.16
C SER A 170 16.08 -29.85 -25.04
N LEU A 171 16.10 -28.76 -24.26
CA LEU A 171 15.11 -27.71 -24.36
C LEU A 171 15.81 -26.47 -24.92
N ASP A 172 15.99 -26.48 -26.22
CA ASP A 172 16.16 -25.27 -27.03
C ASP A 172 15.20 -25.43 -28.22
N GLN A 173 14.07 -24.71 -28.20
CA GLN A 173 13.68 -23.78 -29.27
C GLN A 173 12.35 -23.09 -28.98
N GLU A 174 12.38 -21.80 -29.29
CA GLU A 174 11.34 -20.78 -29.25
C GLU A 174 10.02 -21.21 -29.89
N GLY A 175 8.93 -20.80 -29.25
CA GLY A 175 7.59 -20.74 -29.83
C GLY A 175 6.76 -19.78 -29.00
N ASP A 176 6.42 -18.63 -29.58
CA ASP A 176 5.57 -17.60 -28.99
C ASP A 176 4.18 -18.16 -28.69
N GLU A 177 3.89 -18.48 -27.42
CA GLU A 177 2.53 -18.59 -26.92
C GLU A 177 2.42 -17.74 -25.65
N GLU A 178 1.56 -16.72 -25.69
CA GLU A 178 1.16 -15.98 -24.50
C GLU A 178 0.65 -16.99 -23.46
N PRO A 179 1.17 -16.96 -22.21
CA PRO A 179 0.64 -17.85 -21.18
C PRO A 179 -0.82 -17.49 -20.93
N ALA A 180 -1.71 -18.43 -21.22
CA ALA A 180 -3.10 -18.37 -20.80
C ALA A 180 -3.12 -18.15 -19.27
N TYR A 181 -3.80 -17.10 -18.84
CA TYR A 181 -4.02 -16.83 -17.43
C TYR A 181 -4.87 -17.97 -16.84
N ASP A 182 -4.27 -18.87 -16.07
CA ASP A 182 -5.01 -19.82 -15.25
C ASP A 182 -5.67 -19.07 -14.07
N ASP A 183 -6.99 -19.18 -14.03
CA ASP A 183 -7.95 -18.42 -13.21
C ASP A 183 -8.04 -18.96 -11.76
N ASP A 184 -6.92 -19.37 -11.18
CA ASP A 184 -6.90 -20.24 -9.99
C ASP A 184 -6.94 -19.50 -8.63
N PHE A 185 -7.42 -18.26 -8.59
CA PHE A 185 -7.86 -17.63 -7.33
C PHE A 185 -9.37 -17.52 -7.26
N ILE A 186 -10.03 -18.67 -7.15
CA ILE A 186 -11.46 -18.74 -6.85
C ILE A 186 -11.63 -18.79 -5.32
N LEU A 187 -12.06 -17.68 -4.73
CA LEU A 187 -12.54 -17.66 -3.35
C LEU A 187 -13.71 -18.67 -3.24
N PRO A 188 -13.80 -19.45 -2.14
CA PRO A 188 -14.96 -20.32 -1.91
C PRO A 188 -16.27 -19.53 -2.10
N GLU A 189 -17.24 -20.11 -2.80
CA GLU A 189 -18.50 -19.42 -3.16
C GLU A 189 -19.19 -18.76 -1.96
N ASP A 190 -19.10 -19.38 -0.79
CA ASP A 190 -19.63 -18.88 0.47
C ASP A 190 -18.98 -17.57 0.93
N ASP A 191 -17.65 -17.46 0.84
CA ASP A 191 -16.91 -16.26 1.21
C ASP A 191 -17.19 -15.14 0.22
N MET A 192 -17.24 -15.45 -1.07
CA MET A 192 -17.55 -14.49 -2.12
C MET A 192 -18.97 -13.92 -1.97
N SER A 193 -19.93 -14.75 -1.53
CA SER A 193 -21.29 -14.34 -1.22
C SER A 193 -21.35 -13.43 0.00
N ARG A 194 -20.53 -13.72 1.03
CA ARG A 194 -20.41 -12.90 2.23
C ARG A 194 -19.86 -11.51 1.91
N PHE A 195 -18.81 -11.41 1.11
CA PHE A 195 -18.23 -10.14 0.69
C PHE A 195 -19.14 -9.33 -0.24
N LYS A 196 -19.88 -9.99 -1.15
CA LYS A 196 -20.87 -9.31 -2.01
C LYS A 196 -21.98 -8.59 -1.23
N ASN A 197 -22.31 -9.08 -0.04
CA ASN A 197 -23.33 -8.51 0.83
C ASN A 197 -22.78 -7.49 1.85
N LEU A 198 -21.46 -7.34 1.95
CA LEU A 198 -20.83 -6.36 2.82
C LEU A 198 -20.76 -5.02 2.07
N GLY A 199 -21.72 -4.13 2.38
CA GLY A 199 -21.67 -2.74 1.96
C GLY A 199 -20.58 -1.93 2.67
N PRO A 200 -20.33 -0.68 2.26
CA PRO A 200 -19.48 0.22 3.02
C PRO A 200 -20.02 0.37 4.44
N ILE A 201 -19.11 0.43 5.44
CA ILE A 201 -19.50 0.66 6.84
C ILE A 201 -20.35 1.93 6.90
N THR A 202 -21.58 1.77 7.37
CA THR A 202 -22.56 2.84 7.40
C THR A 202 -22.42 3.68 8.67
N GLN A 203 -22.86 4.94 8.63
CA GLN A 203 -22.83 5.83 9.79
C GLN A 203 -23.60 5.26 11.00
N LYS A 204 -24.69 4.54 10.73
CA LYS A 204 -25.50 3.87 11.74
C LYS A 204 -24.73 2.75 12.45
N GLU A 205 -24.01 1.92 11.69
CA GLU A 205 -23.15 0.87 12.26
C GLU A 205 -22.00 1.45 13.08
N ILE A 206 -21.48 2.63 12.71
CA ILE A 206 -20.45 3.33 13.50
C ILE A 206 -20.97 3.75 14.87
N GLU A 207 -22.22 4.21 14.95
CA GLU A 207 -22.83 4.72 16.17
C GLU A 207 -23.35 3.60 17.08
N GLU A 208 -23.80 2.48 16.51
CA GLU A 208 -24.43 1.37 17.26
C GLU A 208 -23.42 0.29 17.70
N THR A 209 -22.22 0.24 17.10
CA THR A 209 -21.22 -0.78 17.43
C THR A 209 -20.43 -0.42 18.71
N ASP A 210 -20.39 -1.34 19.67
CA ASP A 210 -19.51 -1.25 20.84
C ASP A 210 -18.06 -1.61 20.46
N TRP A 211 -17.35 -0.58 20.01
CA TRP A 211 -15.98 -0.70 19.53
C TRP A 211 -14.99 -1.11 20.61
N GLU A 212 -15.23 -0.79 21.89
CA GLU A 212 -14.34 -1.18 22.99
C GLU A 212 -14.36 -2.69 23.21
N LYS A 213 -15.55 -3.29 23.17
CA LYS A 213 -15.72 -4.75 23.26
C LYS A 213 -15.06 -5.47 22.08
N LEU A 214 -15.22 -4.94 20.87
CA LEU A 214 -14.68 -5.53 19.65
C LEU A 214 -13.14 -5.52 19.67
N ILE A 215 -12.53 -4.43 20.13
CA ILE A 215 -11.07 -4.31 20.31
C ILE A 215 -10.56 -5.34 21.33
N LYS A 216 -11.30 -5.55 22.42
CA LYS A 216 -10.92 -6.52 23.46
C LYS A 216 -10.94 -7.97 22.97
N GLN A 217 -11.84 -8.31 22.04
CA GLN A 217 -11.92 -9.65 21.44
C GLN A 217 -10.84 -9.93 20.40
N LEU A 218 -10.37 -8.90 19.69
CA LEU A 218 -9.29 -9.04 18.70
C LEU A 218 -7.89 -9.07 19.33
N SER A 219 -7.78 -8.65 20.59
CA SER A 219 -6.52 -8.58 21.34
C SER A 219 -6.37 -9.69 22.38
N SER A 220 -7.36 -10.58 22.51
CA SER A 220 -7.32 -11.81 23.30
C SER A 220 -6.96 -13.01 22.44
#